data_AF-A0A7X3VDV8-F1
#
_entry.id   AF-A0A7X3VDV8-F1
#
_cell.length_a   1.000
_cell.length_b   1.000
_cell.length_c   1.000
_cell.angle_alpha   90.00
_cell.angle_beta   90.00
_cell.angle_gamma   90.00
#
_symmetry.space_group_name_H-M   'P 1'
#
loop_
_entity.id
_entity.type
_entity.pdbx_description
1 polymer ?
#
loop_
_entity_poly.entity_id
_entity_poly.type
_entity_poly.pdbx_seq_one_letter_code
_entity_poly.pdbx_strand_id
1 'polypeptide(L)'
;PSAQTFTVQSAFKYDYDRDTVRDGIAKILAHERTDPVFIDQDRAKEIIDKSTEEYQARVRDLTGVITSVSAHVPRRRERKMHVGLFGYGRSLDGVGGVTLPRAIGFAASLYSIGVPPELLGLACLDESDLEFIRDVYPNMDEDLRVALSFTNERNVRELLGDTYMSVVGQFTDELDRVHEGLTSAIWASVGNEEMATHRFHFVEEAAQLRHFLG
;
A
#
# COMPACT_ATOMS: atom_id res chain seq x y z
N PRO A 1 -12.76 16.36 6.33
CA PRO A 1 -13.34 17.62 6.87
C PRO A 1 -13.82 17.55 8.33
N SER A 2 -14.54 16.48 8.72
CA SER A 2 -15.22 16.39 10.03
C SER A 2 -14.53 15.50 11.08
N ALA A 3 -13.39 14.88 10.74
CA ALA A 3 -12.64 14.01 11.66
C ALA A 3 -12.14 14.79 12.90
N GLN A 4 -12.37 14.24 14.10
CA GLN A 4 -12.04 14.91 15.37
C GLN A 4 -10.71 14.47 15.96
N THR A 5 -10.31 13.22 15.70
CA THR A 5 -9.14 12.61 16.32
C THR A 5 -8.33 11.92 15.24
N PHE A 6 -7.06 12.31 15.13
CA PHE A 6 -6.09 11.68 14.24
C PHE A 6 -5.10 10.85 15.05
N THR A 7 -4.71 9.69 14.53
CA THR A 7 -3.71 8.85 15.17
C THR A 7 -2.32 9.23 14.69
N VAL A 8 -1.47 9.69 15.61
CA VAL A 8 -0.05 9.93 15.33
C VAL A 8 0.74 8.62 15.41
N GLN A 9 1.01 8.04 14.23
CA GLN A 9 1.69 6.76 14.11
C GLN A 9 3.21 6.86 14.31
N SER A 10 3.88 5.72 14.49
CA SER A 10 5.31 5.67 14.77
C SER A 10 6.18 6.19 13.63
N ALA A 11 5.82 5.92 12.36
CA ALA A 11 6.59 6.39 11.22
C ALA A 11 6.69 7.92 11.22
N PHE A 12 5.55 8.61 11.33
CA PHE A 12 5.51 10.06 11.45
C PHE A 12 6.37 10.59 12.61
N LYS A 13 6.43 9.90 13.76
CA LYS A 13 7.20 10.38 14.93
C LYS A 13 8.72 10.18 14.82
N TYR A 14 9.17 9.17 14.09
CA TYR A 14 10.55 8.68 14.18
C TYR A 14 11.29 8.62 12.84
N ASP A 15 10.57 8.53 11.72
CA ASP A 15 11.14 8.44 10.37
C ASP A 15 11.12 9.82 9.64
N TYR A 16 10.51 10.84 10.24
CA TYR A 16 10.49 12.24 9.77
C TYR A 16 11.30 13.16 10.71
N ASP A 17 11.80 14.27 10.18
CA ASP A 17 12.51 15.26 10.99
C ASP A 17 11.58 15.96 11.99
N ARG A 18 12.17 16.44 13.08
CA ARG A 18 11.42 17.00 14.21
C ARG A 18 10.59 18.23 13.81
N ASP A 19 11.07 19.03 12.88
CA ASP A 19 10.41 20.27 12.49
C ASP A 19 9.17 19.95 11.63
N THR A 20 9.29 19.02 10.68
CA THR A 20 8.15 18.48 9.92
C THR A 20 7.06 17.91 10.83
N VAL A 21 7.44 17.16 11.87
CA VAL A 21 6.47 16.60 12.82
C VAL A 21 5.74 17.71 13.59
N ARG A 22 6.47 18.72 14.07
CA ARG A 22 5.89 19.84 14.82
C ARG A 22 4.97 20.68 13.94
N ASP A 23 5.39 20.97 12.72
CA ASP A 23 4.60 21.73 11.76
C ASP A 23 3.35 20.98 11.34
N GLY A 24 3.42 19.66 11.13
CA GLY A 24 2.26 18.83 10.86
C GLY A 24 1.25 18.81 12.01
N ILE A 25 1.72 18.67 13.26
CA ILE A 25 0.85 18.75 14.45
C ILE A 25 0.24 20.15 14.57
N ALA A 26 1.02 21.21 14.34
CA ALA A 26 0.52 22.59 14.38
C ALA A 26 -0.59 22.82 13.33
N LYS A 27 -0.41 22.31 12.10
CA LYS A 27 -1.42 22.36 11.04
C LYS A 27 -2.70 21.62 11.43
N ILE A 28 -2.60 20.42 12.03
CA ILE A 28 -3.77 19.66 12.49
C ILE A 28 -4.53 20.42 13.59
N LEU A 29 -3.81 21.01 14.55
CA LEU A 29 -4.42 21.75 15.66
C LEU A 29 -5.04 23.08 15.21
N ALA A 30 -4.46 23.71 14.18
CA ALA A 30 -4.96 24.96 13.62
C ALA A 30 -6.12 24.76 12.62
N HIS A 31 -6.37 23.53 12.16
CA HIS A 31 -7.40 23.27 11.17
C HIS A 31 -8.81 23.45 11.77
N GLU A 32 -9.58 24.34 11.16
CA GLU A 32 -11.00 24.49 11.48
C GLU A 32 -11.80 23.38 10.80
N ARG A 33 -12.53 22.62 11.62
CA ARG A 33 -13.38 21.54 11.14
C ARG A 33 -14.54 22.10 10.32
N THR A 34 -14.83 21.44 9.22
CA THR A 34 -15.96 21.75 8.37
C THR A 34 -16.95 20.59 8.33
N ASP A 35 -18.14 20.86 7.84
CA ASP A 35 -19.17 19.85 7.68
C ASP A 35 -18.70 18.71 6.76
N PRO A 36 -19.20 17.48 6.98
CA PRO A 36 -18.94 16.37 6.08
C PRO A 36 -19.42 16.73 4.67
N VAL A 37 -18.64 16.31 3.67
CA VAL A 37 -19.02 16.43 2.26
C VAL A 37 -20.16 15.47 1.99
N PHE A 38 -21.15 15.90 1.20
CA PHE A 38 -22.21 15.00 0.74
C PHE A 38 -21.61 13.93 -0.19
N ILE A 39 -21.97 12.67 0.03
CA ILE A 39 -21.54 11.55 -0.79
C ILE A 39 -22.80 10.82 -1.24
N ASP A 40 -22.94 10.65 -2.56
CA ASP A 40 -23.94 9.75 -3.12
C ASP A 40 -23.57 8.30 -2.74
N GLN A 41 -24.35 7.73 -1.82
CA GLN A 41 -24.04 6.42 -1.23
C GLN A 41 -24.22 5.27 -2.22
N ASP A 42 -25.18 5.38 -3.13
CA ASP A 42 -25.45 4.34 -4.12
C ASP A 42 -24.30 4.30 -5.13
N ARG A 43 -23.90 5.47 -5.64
CA ARG A 43 -22.73 5.59 -6.53
C ARG A 43 -21.43 5.15 -5.86
N ALA A 44 -21.20 5.56 -4.61
CA ALA A 44 -20.01 5.15 -3.86
C ALA A 44 -19.97 3.64 -3.65
N LYS A 45 -21.13 3.01 -3.35
CA LYS A 45 -21.22 1.57 -3.14
C LYS A 45 -20.91 0.78 -4.41
N GLU A 46 -21.43 1.21 -5.56
CA GLU A 46 -21.11 0.58 -6.86
C GLU A 46 -19.60 0.55 -7.11
N ILE A 47 -18.92 1.67 -6.88
CA ILE A 47 -17.46 1.79 -7.06
C ILE A 47 -16.69 0.93 -6.05
N ILE A 48 -17.12 0.93 -4.79
CA ILE A 48 -16.53 0.09 -3.73
C ILE A 48 -16.65 -1.39 -4.09
N ASP A 49 -17.82 -1.84 -4.54
CA ASP A 49 -18.05 -3.25 -4.88
C ASP A 49 -17.17 -3.67 -6.06
N LYS A 50 -17.15 -2.88 -7.15
CA LYS A 50 -16.25 -3.09 -8.30
C LYS A 50 -14.77 -3.18 -7.90
N SER A 51 -14.29 -2.18 -7.15
CA SER A 51 -12.88 -2.11 -6.73
C SER A 51 -12.52 -3.22 -5.75
N THR A 52 -13.45 -3.63 -4.88
CA THR A 52 -13.26 -4.74 -3.94
C THR A 52 -13.08 -6.06 -4.67
N GLU A 53 -13.88 -6.35 -5.69
CA GLU A 53 -13.78 -7.58 -6.47
C GLU A 53 -12.42 -7.68 -7.18
N GLU A 54 -12.00 -6.62 -7.87
CA GLU A 54 -10.70 -6.57 -8.56
C GLU A 54 -9.53 -6.68 -7.58
N TYR A 55 -9.56 -5.88 -6.51
CA TYR A 55 -8.53 -5.88 -5.47
C TYR A 55 -8.37 -7.27 -4.85
N GLN A 56 -9.48 -7.93 -4.50
CA GLN A 56 -9.44 -9.28 -3.95
C GLN A 56 -8.91 -10.28 -4.97
N ALA A 57 -9.29 -10.19 -6.24
CA ALA A 57 -8.74 -11.05 -7.29
C ALA A 57 -7.21 -10.94 -7.37
N ARG A 58 -6.67 -9.70 -7.43
CA ARG A 58 -5.21 -9.49 -7.49
C ARG A 58 -4.49 -9.93 -6.23
N VAL A 59 -5.06 -9.70 -5.04
CA VAL A 59 -4.46 -10.20 -3.80
C VAL A 59 -4.37 -11.73 -3.78
N ARG A 60 -5.38 -12.43 -4.32
CA ARG A 60 -5.34 -13.90 -4.43
C ARG A 60 -4.17 -14.35 -5.31
N ASP A 61 -3.96 -13.70 -6.44
CA ASP A 61 -2.85 -14.00 -7.36
C ASP A 61 -1.48 -13.73 -6.71
N LEU A 62 -1.37 -12.68 -5.90
CA LEU A 62 -0.13 -12.27 -5.23
C LEU A 62 0.12 -12.99 -3.89
N THR A 63 -0.78 -13.84 -3.42
CA THR A 63 -0.77 -14.41 -2.07
C THR A 63 0.55 -15.15 -1.75
N GLY A 64 1.09 -15.91 -2.70
CA GLY A 64 2.35 -16.64 -2.52
C GLY A 64 3.55 -15.71 -2.30
N VAL A 65 3.64 -14.67 -3.12
CA VAL A 65 4.70 -13.66 -3.04
C VAL A 65 4.58 -12.85 -1.74
N ILE A 66 3.37 -12.38 -1.41
CA ILE A 66 3.12 -11.60 -0.19
C ILE A 66 3.55 -12.39 1.04
N THR A 67 3.20 -13.68 1.10
CA THR A 67 3.56 -14.56 2.22
C THR A 67 5.07 -14.73 2.32
N SER A 68 5.75 -15.00 1.20
CA SER A 68 7.20 -15.13 1.14
C SER A 68 7.91 -13.88 1.65
N VAL A 69 7.57 -12.70 1.10
CA VAL A 69 8.22 -11.43 1.49
C VAL A 69 7.88 -11.06 2.93
N SER A 70 6.66 -11.30 3.40
CA SER A 70 6.22 -10.91 4.76
C SER A 70 7.02 -11.58 5.87
N ALA A 71 7.59 -12.76 5.62
CA ALA A 71 8.43 -13.48 6.56
C ALA A 71 9.73 -12.72 6.89
N HIS A 72 10.17 -11.85 5.97
CA HIS A 72 11.42 -11.10 6.06
C HIS A 72 11.21 -9.62 6.39
N VAL A 73 9.96 -9.18 6.56
CA VAL A 73 9.65 -7.80 6.97
C VAL A 73 10.10 -7.60 8.44
N PRO A 74 10.95 -6.60 8.72
CA PRO A 74 11.51 -6.37 10.04
C PRO A 74 10.43 -6.02 11.07
N ARG A 75 10.53 -6.61 12.26
CA ARG A 75 9.58 -6.37 13.36
C ARG A 75 10.08 -5.26 14.28
N ARG A 76 9.76 -4.00 13.96
CA ARG A 76 10.16 -2.81 14.77
C ARG A 76 9.54 -2.71 16.19
N ARG A 77 8.61 -3.60 16.56
CA ARG A 77 8.15 -3.75 17.96
C ARG A 77 7.93 -5.23 18.24
N GLU A 78 8.25 -5.70 19.44
CA GLU A 78 7.82 -7.03 19.89
C GLU A 78 6.30 -7.07 19.91
N ARG A 79 5.72 -8.10 19.27
CA ARG A 79 4.28 -8.28 19.20
C ARG A 79 4.02 -9.73 19.54
N LYS A 80 3.14 -10.00 20.51
CA LYS A 80 2.56 -11.35 20.68
C LYS A 80 2.01 -11.79 19.32
N MET A 81 2.54 -12.90 18.82
CA MET A 81 1.94 -13.59 17.70
C MET A 81 0.54 -14.02 18.13
N HIS A 82 -0.49 -13.51 17.45
CA HIS A 82 -1.84 -14.08 17.59
C HIS A 82 -1.89 -15.33 16.70
N VAL A 83 -1.13 -16.35 17.09
CA VAL A 83 -1.20 -17.72 16.55
C VAL A 83 -1.92 -18.51 17.62
N GLY A 84 -3.24 -18.63 17.49
CA GLY A 84 -4.14 -19.24 18.47
C GLY A 84 -5.52 -18.62 18.40
N LEU A 85 -6.53 -19.40 18.78
CA LEU A 85 -8.02 -19.27 18.73
C LEU A 85 -8.70 -17.88 18.66
N PHE A 86 -7.99 -16.77 18.89
CA PHE A 86 -8.43 -15.37 18.76
C PHE A 86 -7.72 -14.60 17.64
N GLY A 87 -6.93 -15.27 16.80
CA GLY A 87 -6.39 -14.67 15.59
C GLY A 87 -7.55 -14.35 14.67
N TYR A 88 -7.75 -13.07 14.34
CA TYR A 88 -8.46 -12.70 13.12
C TYR A 88 -7.72 -13.36 11.94
N GLY A 89 -8.08 -14.61 11.64
CA GLY A 89 -7.70 -15.29 10.43
C GLY A 89 -8.32 -14.50 9.29
N ARG A 90 -7.49 -13.71 8.61
CA ARG A 90 -7.85 -13.08 7.34
C ARG A 90 -7.77 -14.17 6.28
N SER A 91 -8.68 -15.12 6.38
CA SER A 91 -8.92 -16.09 5.33
C SER A 91 -9.73 -15.35 4.27
N LEU A 92 -9.18 -15.21 3.06
CA LEU A 92 -10.02 -14.89 1.91
C LEU A 92 -10.85 -16.13 1.61
N ASP A 93 -12.17 -16.00 1.61
CA ASP A 93 -13.05 -17.10 1.19
C ASP A 93 -12.64 -17.54 -0.23
N GLY A 94 -12.29 -18.82 -0.38
CA GLY A 94 -11.85 -19.41 -1.65
C GLY A 94 -10.34 -19.50 -1.85
N VAL A 95 -9.48 -18.94 -0.98
CA VAL A 95 -8.03 -19.23 -0.99
C VAL A 95 -7.72 -20.19 0.14
N GLY A 96 -7.67 -21.49 -0.18
CA GLY A 96 -7.50 -22.57 0.79
C GLY A 96 -6.40 -22.29 1.83
N GLY A 97 -6.82 -21.93 3.05
CA GLY A 97 -5.98 -21.91 4.25
C GLY A 97 -4.84 -20.89 4.29
N VAL A 98 -4.69 -19.98 3.31
CA VAL A 98 -3.58 -19.01 3.35
C VAL A 98 -3.93 -17.81 4.23
N THR A 99 -3.13 -17.61 5.28
CA THR A 99 -3.29 -16.49 6.21
C THR A 99 -2.50 -15.29 5.73
N LEU A 100 -3.19 -14.24 5.28
CA LEU A 100 -2.53 -13.00 4.89
C LEU A 100 -1.90 -12.29 6.11
N PRO A 101 -0.77 -11.58 5.92
CA PRO A 101 -0.17 -10.78 6.97
C PRO A 101 -1.11 -9.64 7.43
N ARG A 102 -0.82 -9.07 8.60
CA ARG A 102 -1.50 -7.85 9.06
C ARG A 102 -1.20 -6.69 8.12
N ALA A 103 -2.02 -5.63 8.16
CA ALA A 103 -1.95 -4.48 7.23
C ALA A 103 -0.53 -3.97 6.97
N ILE A 104 0.26 -3.71 8.02
CA ILE A 104 1.66 -3.26 7.88
C ILE A 104 2.52 -4.27 7.12
N GLY A 105 2.43 -5.57 7.47
CA GLY A 105 3.21 -6.60 6.78
C GLY A 105 2.73 -6.82 5.35
N PHE A 106 1.43 -6.65 5.10
CA PHE A 106 0.83 -6.72 3.78
C PHE A 106 1.31 -5.58 2.87
N ALA A 107 1.19 -4.34 3.33
CA ALA A 107 1.67 -3.18 2.60
C ALA A 107 3.18 -3.25 2.39
N ALA A 108 3.95 -3.56 3.44
CA ALA A 108 5.41 -3.74 3.34
C ALA A 108 5.80 -4.77 2.28
N SER A 109 5.12 -5.91 2.22
CA SER A 109 5.40 -6.94 1.21
C SER A 109 5.18 -6.43 -0.21
N LEU A 110 4.06 -5.77 -0.45
CA LEU A 110 3.65 -5.27 -1.77
C LEU A 110 4.55 -4.13 -2.25
N TYR A 111 4.81 -3.18 -1.36
CA TYR A 111 5.78 -2.12 -1.60
C TYR A 111 7.20 -2.67 -1.85
N SER A 112 7.61 -3.74 -1.15
CA SER A 112 8.94 -4.37 -1.33
C SER A 112 9.12 -5.11 -2.66
N ILE A 113 8.03 -5.47 -3.33
CA ILE A 113 8.08 -5.99 -4.71
C ILE A 113 7.77 -4.91 -5.75
N GLY A 114 7.62 -3.66 -5.33
CA GLY A 114 7.34 -2.54 -6.23
C GLY A 114 5.93 -2.59 -6.83
N VAL A 115 4.98 -3.19 -6.12
CA VAL A 115 3.57 -3.21 -6.49
C VAL A 115 2.78 -2.53 -5.37
N PRO A 116 2.66 -1.20 -5.36
CA PRO A 116 1.91 -0.49 -4.32
C PRO A 116 0.48 -1.06 -4.16
N PRO A 117 0.00 -1.36 -2.95
CA PRO A 117 -1.34 -1.93 -2.73
C PRO A 117 -2.46 -1.06 -3.29
N GLU A 118 -2.28 0.26 -3.31
CA GLU A 118 -3.21 1.25 -3.85
C GLU A 118 -3.55 0.99 -5.31
N LEU A 119 -2.64 0.37 -6.08
CA LEU A 119 -2.81 0.05 -7.50
C LEU A 119 -3.85 -1.06 -7.76
N LEU A 120 -3.98 -2.03 -6.84
CA LEU A 120 -4.66 -3.30 -7.10
C LEU A 120 -6.16 -3.18 -7.38
N GLY A 121 -6.79 -2.06 -7.03
CA GLY A 121 -8.22 -1.81 -7.22
C GLY A 121 -8.56 -0.74 -8.25
N LEU A 122 -7.55 -0.19 -8.96
CA LEU A 122 -7.74 0.95 -9.85
C LEU A 122 -8.04 0.56 -11.30
N ALA A 123 -7.56 -0.61 -11.75
CA ALA A 123 -7.68 -1.02 -13.16
C ALA A 123 -9.12 -1.28 -13.63
N CYS A 124 -10.06 -1.48 -12.71
CA CYS A 124 -11.48 -1.67 -13.03
C CYS A 124 -12.29 -0.38 -13.10
N LEU A 125 -11.70 0.77 -12.74
CA LEU A 125 -12.39 2.05 -12.67
C LEU A 125 -12.35 2.75 -14.03
N ASP A 126 -13.50 3.26 -14.46
CA ASP A 126 -13.60 4.12 -15.65
C ASP A 126 -13.43 5.62 -15.28
N GLU A 127 -13.37 6.50 -16.27
CA GLU A 127 -13.19 7.94 -16.02
C GLU A 127 -14.34 8.54 -15.19
N SER A 128 -15.57 8.04 -15.34
CA SER A 128 -16.70 8.53 -14.54
C SER A 128 -16.60 8.08 -13.08
N ASP A 129 -16.09 6.87 -12.84
CA ASP A 129 -15.75 6.40 -11.49
C ASP A 129 -14.63 7.28 -10.90
N LEU A 130 -13.57 7.59 -11.66
CA LEU A 130 -12.46 8.45 -11.20
C LEU A 130 -12.89 9.89 -10.92
N GLU A 131 -13.69 10.50 -11.79
CA GLU A 131 -14.25 11.85 -11.58
C GLU A 131 -15.05 11.92 -10.28
N PHE A 132 -15.93 10.93 -10.03
CA PHE A 132 -16.67 10.84 -8.78
C PHE A 132 -15.74 10.73 -7.56
N ILE A 133 -14.69 9.91 -7.63
CA ILE A 133 -13.76 9.77 -6.51
C ILE A 133 -13.00 11.08 -6.26
N ARG A 134 -12.56 11.78 -7.30
CA ARG A 134 -11.87 13.09 -7.17
C ARG A 134 -12.77 14.13 -6.48
N ASP A 135 -14.06 14.12 -6.75
CA ASP A 135 -15.02 15.01 -6.11
C ASP A 135 -15.17 14.73 -4.60
N VAL A 136 -15.24 13.44 -4.21
CA VAL A 136 -15.44 13.05 -2.80
C VAL A 136 -14.15 12.93 -2.00
N TYR A 137 -13.02 12.73 -2.69
CA TYR A 137 -11.67 12.58 -2.14
C TYR A 137 -10.67 13.46 -2.91
N PRO A 138 -10.60 14.77 -2.59
CA PRO A 138 -9.80 15.73 -3.35
C PRO A 138 -8.29 15.48 -3.40
N ASN A 139 -7.74 14.73 -2.44
CA ASN A 139 -6.31 14.41 -2.40
C ASN A 139 -5.96 13.12 -3.15
N MET A 140 -6.94 12.44 -3.76
CA MET A 140 -6.73 11.15 -4.42
C MET A 140 -5.56 11.18 -5.40
N ASP A 141 -5.51 12.16 -6.31
CA ASP A 141 -4.47 12.21 -7.34
C ASP A 141 -3.07 12.38 -6.74
N GLU A 142 -2.92 13.21 -5.71
CA GLU A 142 -1.63 13.40 -5.02
C GLU A 142 -1.22 12.16 -4.23
N ASP A 143 -2.16 11.55 -3.51
CA ASP A 143 -1.91 10.33 -2.73
C ASP A 143 -1.51 9.16 -3.65
N LEU A 144 -2.19 9.01 -4.79
CA LEU A 144 -1.85 8.01 -5.80
C LEU A 144 -0.55 8.34 -6.52
N ARG A 145 -0.28 9.60 -6.87
CA ARG A 145 1.00 10.01 -7.47
C ARG A 145 2.18 9.62 -6.58
N VAL A 146 2.08 9.88 -5.27
CA VAL A 146 3.12 9.50 -4.30
C VAL A 146 3.22 7.98 -4.16
N ALA A 147 2.11 7.28 -3.92
CA ALA A 147 2.13 5.82 -3.75
C ALA A 147 2.70 5.10 -4.98
N LEU A 148 2.25 5.51 -6.17
CA LEU A 148 2.62 4.89 -7.44
C LEU A 148 4.03 5.28 -7.91
N SER A 149 4.64 6.34 -7.36
CA SER A 149 6.06 6.64 -7.59
C SER A 149 6.99 5.49 -7.13
N PHE A 150 6.54 4.67 -6.17
CA PHE A 150 7.27 3.49 -5.71
C PHE A 150 6.98 2.22 -6.54
N THR A 151 6.44 2.38 -7.74
CA THR A 151 6.22 1.26 -8.67
C THR A 151 7.53 0.75 -9.25
N ASN A 152 7.67 -0.57 -9.35
CA ASN A 152 8.65 -1.21 -10.20
C ASN A 152 7.99 -1.64 -11.50
N GLU A 153 8.38 -1.02 -12.61
CA GLU A 153 7.65 -1.22 -13.86
C GLU A 153 7.70 -2.66 -14.34
N ARG A 154 8.88 -3.30 -14.22
CA ARG A 154 9.07 -4.68 -14.64
C ARG A 154 8.17 -5.61 -13.83
N ASN A 155 8.17 -5.45 -12.51
CA ASN A 155 7.42 -6.34 -11.63
C ASN A 155 5.91 -6.16 -11.81
N VAL A 156 5.41 -4.92 -11.99
CA VAL A 156 3.99 -4.70 -12.28
C VAL A 156 3.59 -5.32 -13.62
N ARG A 157 4.38 -5.16 -14.69
CA ARG A 157 4.08 -5.84 -15.98
C ARG A 157 4.07 -7.35 -15.84
N GLU A 158 5.03 -7.91 -15.09
CA GLU A 158 5.15 -9.36 -14.87
C GLU A 158 4.00 -9.93 -14.02
N LEU A 159 3.58 -9.22 -12.98
CA LEU A 159 2.61 -9.71 -11.99
C LEU A 159 1.15 -9.34 -12.29
N LEU A 160 0.92 -8.15 -12.87
CA LEU A 160 -0.41 -7.58 -13.06
C LEU A 160 -0.75 -7.31 -14.54
N GLY A 161 0.26 -7.12 -15.39
CA GLY A 161 0.12 -6.86 -16.82
C GLY A 161 0.15 -5.39 -17.23
N ASP A 162 0.18 -5.14 -18.54
CA ASP A 162 0.35 -3.79 -19.11
C ASP A 162 -0.80 -2.83 -18.82
N THR A 163 -2.02 -3.35 -18.61
CA THR A 163 -3.18 -2.55 -18.20
C THR A 163 -2.87 -1.78 -16.91
N TYR A 164 -2.24 -2.44 -15.93
CA TYR A 164 -1.89 -1.82 -14.65
C TYR A 164 -0.77 -0.79 -14.78
N MET A 165 0.21 -1.01 -15.68
CA MET A 165 1.20 0.02 -15.98
C MET A 165 0.58 1.25 -16.65
N SER A 166 -0.47 1.04 -17.45
CA SER A 166 -1.18 2.15 -18.09
C SER A 166 -1.92 2.99 -17.04
N VAL A 167 -2.47 2.35 -16.00
CA VAL A 167 -3.05 3.03 -14.83
C VAL A 167 -1.99 3.81 -14.06
N VAL A 168 -0.80 3.24 -13.83
CA VAL A 168 0.31 3.98 -13.17
C VAL A 168 0.61 5.29 -13.91
N GLY A 169 0.72 5.22 -15.24
CA GLY A 169 0.97 6.40 -16.09
C GLY A 169 -0.15 7.44 -16.13
N GLN A 170 -1.36 7.12 -15.64
CA GLN A 170 -2.42 8.13 -15.49
C GLN A 170 -2.18 9.05 -14.28
N PHE A 171 -1.43 8.58 -13.27
CA PHE A 171 -1.23 9.31 -12.03
C PHE A 171 0.21 9.82 -11.84
N THR A 172 1.21 9.15 -12.43
CA THR A 172 2.61 9.58 -12.31
C THR A 172 3.48 9.11 -13.48
N ASP A 173 4.33 10.01 -13.95
CA ASP A 173 5.46 9.72 -14.85
C ASP A 173 6.80 9.67 -14.08
N GLU A 174 6.79 10.00 -12.79
CA GLU A 174 7.96 10.13 -11.94
C GLU A 174 8.09 8.92 -11.02
N LEU A 175 8.74 7.87 -11.53
CA LEU A 175 9.07 6.70 -10.72
C LEU A 175 10.40 6.90 -9.97
N ASP A 176 10.42 6.48 -8.72
CA ASP A 176 11.63 6.46 -7.91
C ASP A 176 12.56 5.33 -8.41
N ARG A 177 13.58 5.70 -9.18
CA ARG A 177 14.52 4.76 -9.78
C ARG A 177 15.43 4.07 -8.76
N VAL A 178 15.66 4.70 -7.59
CA VAL A 178 16.41 4.06 -6.50
C VAL A 178 15.56 2.95 -5.90
N HIS A 179 14.28 3.26 -5.65
CA HIS A 179 13.30 2.31 -5.18
C HIS A 179 13.12 1.12 -6.16
N GLU A 180 13.04 1.40 -7.45
CA GLU A 180 12.93 0.39 -8.50
C GLU A 180 14.14 -0.57 -8.51
N GLY A 181 15.35 -0.04 -8.30
CA GLY A 181 16.57 -0.85 -8.17
C GLY A 181 16.52 -1.79 -6.96
N LEU A 182 16.11 -1.28 -5.80
CA LEU A 182 15.99 -2.08 -4.57
C LEU A 182 14.94 -3.19 -4.72
N THR A 183 13.76 -2.86 -5.25
CA THR A 183 12.68 -3.84 -5.45
C THR A 183 13.01 -4.86 -6.53
N SER A 184 13.80 -4.52 -7.55
CA SER A 184 14.32 -5.49 -8.52
C SER A 184 15.26 -6.49 -7.85
N ALA A 185 16.12 -6.04 -6.93
CA ALA A 185 17.02 -6.91 -6.18
C ALA A 185 16.26 -7.82 -5.20
N ILE A 186 15.22 -7.31 -4.54
CA ILE A 186 14.31 -8.09 -3.68
C ILE A 186 13.58 -9.13 -4.53
N TRP A 187 12.97 -8.74 -5.66
CA TRP A 187 12.22 -9.63 -6.54
C TRP A 187 13.07 -10.79 -7.06
N ALA A 188 14.31 -10.52 -7.48
CA ALA A 188 15.26 -11.56 -7.89
C ALA A 188 15.61 -12.57 -6.78
N SER A 189 15.31 -12.26 -5.51
CA SER A 189 15.56 -13.13 -4.35
C SER A 189 14.32 -13.93 -3.95
N VAL A 190 13.13 -13.57 -4.43
CA VAL A 190 11.89 -14.30 -4.15
C VAL A 190 11.97 -15.69 -4.79
N GLY A 191 11.78 -16.73 -3.97
CA GLY A 191 11.91 -18.13 -4.41
C GLY A 191 13.34 -18.68 -4.43
N ASN A 192 14.34 -17.92 -3.97
CA ASN A 192 15.73 -18.38 -3.83
C ASN A 192 16.26 -18.13 -2.40
N GLU A 193 16.26 -19.18 -1.56
CA GLU A 193 16.59 -19.10 -0.13
C GLU A 193 18.04 -18.62 0.16
N GLU A 194 18.98 -18.89 -0.75
CA GLU A 194 20.38 -18.48 -0.59
C GLU A 194 20.55 -16.96 -0.83
N MET A 195 19.85 -16.43 -1.84
CA MET A 195 19.79 -15.00 -2.17
C MET A 195 18.99 -14.21 -1.13
N ALA A 196 17.90 -14.79 -0.63
CA ALA A 196 17.05 -14.23 0.43
C ALA A 196 17.87 -13.79 1.65
N THR A 197 18.73 -14.68 2.16
CA THR A 197 19.53 -14.43 3.36
C THR A 197 20.41 -13.18 3.26
N HIS A 198 20.83 -12.80 2.05
CA HIS A 198 21.74 -11.68 1.83
C HIS A 198 21.06 -10.40 1.38
N ARG A 199 19.84 -10.44 0.85
CA ARG A 199 19.21 -9.29 0.15
C ARG A 199 17.95 -8.74 0.81
N PHE A 200 17.42 -9.41 1.85
CA PHE A 200 16.27 -8.88 2.58
C PHE A 200 16.55 -7.63 3.43
N HIS A 201 17.81 -7.24 3.64
CA HIS A 201 18.15 -5.92 4.19
C HIS A 201 17.65 -4.77 3.29
N PHE A 202 17.50 -5.01 1.97
CA PHE A 202 16.93 -4.02 1.06
C PHE A 202 15.45 -3.70 1.36
N VAL A 203 14.72 -4.55 2.10
CA VAL A 203 13.37 -4.21 2.57
C VAL A 203 13.42 -3.03 3.55
N GLU A 204 14.43 -3.00 4.43
CA GLU A 204 14.64 -1.87 5.35
C GLU A 204 15.07 -0.62 4.61
N GLU A 205 15.98 -0.74 3.65
CA GLU A 205 16.43 0.40 2.83
C GLU A 205 15.29 0.99 2.00
N ALA A 206 14.49 0.13 1.35
CA ALA A 206 13.34 0.56 0.57
C ALA A 206 12.24 1.18 1.46
N ALA A 207 12.10 0.73 2.71
CA ALA A 207 11.20 1.35 3.68
C ALA A 207 11.71 2.71 4.18
N GLN A 208 13.02 2.87 4.36
CA GLN A 208 13.64 4.14 4.72
C GLN A 208 13.45 5.18 3.62
N LEU A 209 13.64 4.80 2.36
CA LEU A 209 13.43 5.66 1.20
C LEU A 209 11.99 6.20 1.12
N ARG A 210 11.02 5.36 1.49
CA ARG A 210 9.59 5.71 1.54
C ARG A 210 9.17 6.49 2.78
N HIS A 211 10.01 6.54 3.81
CA HIS A 211 9.68 7.03 5.15
C HIS A 211 8.58 6.23 5.88
N PHE A 212 8.25 5.03 5.42
CA PHE A 212 7.35 4.11 6.12
C PHE A 212 7.63 2.65 5.72
N LEU A 213 7.34 1.72 6.63
CA LEU A 213 7.46 0.29 6.37
C LEU A 213 6.23 -0.26 5.63
N GLY A 214 5.04 0.18 6.04
CA GLY A 214 3.73 -0.23 5.55
C GLY A 214 2.65 0.14 6.56
#